data_AF-A0A2A5DW66-F1
#
_entry.id   AF-A0A2A5DW66-F1
#
_cell.length_a   1.000
_cell.length_b   1.000
_cell.length_c   1.000
_cell.angle_alpha   90.00
_cell.angle_beta   90.00
_cell.angle_gamma   90.00
#
_symmetry.space_group_name_H-M   'P 1'
#
loop_
_entity.id
_entity.type
_entity.pdbx_description
1 polymer ?
#
loop_
_entity_poly.entity_id
_entity_poly.type
_entity_poly.pdbx_seq_one_letter_code
_entity_poly.pdbx_strand_id
1 'polypeptide(L)'
;MNTSVEIKNSCPCCSRKGTKVKPVTIKSLVAKERLNQLNQKEGFHFCTSAKCEVVYYQPSLGVVIKSQDVTVPVGQKETDSSRQLCYCFNYTAAAIETEVRATGNSSIPDVIAEKCRNGLDQCAEKNPQGTCCLGNVHAVLNLAKSSCNSENSSNQKESNLGFFSLVGALFSVILASACCWLPPLLIGLGLSGGVLSITIATWSPILLPVTIVLLGMAFYFSKKKSLVVSVGGDCCSTENFEEGGGDCCSPPEKKISPEKVIYKLLWVLVIVGLCYTFFKDYIAPSENKTETVVVKLEGINGQDDLSKIESSLLQLEEIAFVTFDTKKNMMAVGVKEDMTLLNSKLLSSIESAGKYKGSFADQIKWNVKISGMTCGGCSDMIQSKVTGLSGVYNASVSHEKGEANISTNKSIGKTDLDKAVTSAGFKVLSISKVADE
;
A
#
# COMPACT_ATOMS: atom_id res chain seq x y z
N MET A 1 4.28 -43.21 -26.32
CA MET A 1 4.79 -41.90 -25.88
C MET A 1 3.79 -40.85 -26.32
N ASN A 2 2.91 -40.42 -25.41
CA ASN A 2 1.88 -39.42 -25.70
C ASN A 2 2.40 -38.08 -25.17
N THR A 3 3.21 -37.38 -25.97
CA THR A 3 3.61 -36.01 -25.67
C THR A 3 2.41 -35.11 -25.93
N SER A 4 1.65 -34.81 -24.86
CA SER A 4 0.71 -33.69 -24.85
C SER A 4 1.51 -32.41 -25.08
N VAL A 5 1.58 -31.99 -26.35
CA VAL A 5 2.16 -30.70 -26.74
C VAL A 5 1.37 -29.62 -26.01
N GLU A 6 2.02 -28.96 -25.07
CA GLU A 6 1.47 -27.84 -24.32
C GLU A 6 1.07 -26.74 -25.33
N ILE A 7 -0.23 -26.59 -25.59
CA ILE A 7 -0.74 -25.63 -26.58
C ILE A 7 -0.53 -24.22 -26.01
N LYS A 8 0.60 -23.61 -26.36
CA LYS A 8 0.89 -22.22 -26.02
C LYS A 8 -0.11 -21.31 -26.74
N ASN A 9 -1.09 -20.77 -26.00
CA ASN A 9 -2.09 -19.81 -26.48
C ASN A 9 -1.52 -18.39 -26.75
N SER A 10 -0.24 -18.32 -27.10
CA SER A 10 0.50 -17.07 -27.30
C SER A 10 1.06 -17.03 -28.72
N CYS A 11 1.19 -15.82 -29.25
CA CYS A 11 1.78 -15.60 -30.57
C CYS A 11 3.22 -16.15 -30.59
N PRO A 12 3.59 -17.01 -31.56
CA PRO A 12 4.91 -17.62 -31.61
C PRO A 12 6.04 -16.61 -31.89
N CYS A 13 5.72 -15.44 -32.44
CA CYS A 13 6.70 -14.38 -32.75
C CYS A 13 6.96 -13.44 -31.56
N CYS A 14 5.91 -12.92 -30.91
CA CYS A 14 6.07 -11.93 -29.84
C CYS A 14 5.71 -12.44 -28.44
N SER A 15 5.33 -13.71 -28.29
CA SER A 15 4.90 -14.36 -27.05
C SER A 15 3.70 -13.71 -26.34
N ARG A 16 3.01 -12.74 -26.97
CA ARG A 16 1.81 -12.12 -26.41
C ARG A 16 0.57 -12.98 -26.68
N LYS A 17 -0.32 -13.03 -25.69
CA LYS A 17 -1.65 -13.64 -25.84
C LYS A 17 -2.47 -12.86 -26.86
N GLY A 18 -3.09 -13.59 -27.78
CA GLY A 18 -3.96 -13.05 -28.83
C GLY A 18 -5.43 -13.26 -28.53
N THR A 19 -6.30 -12.67 -29.34
CA THR A 19 -7.75 -12.81 -29.23
C THR A 19 -8.26 -13.81 -30.27
N LYS A 20 -9.08 -14.78 -29.86
CA LYS A 20 -9.65 -15.76 -30.78
C LYS A 20 -10.49 -15.06 -31.86
N VAL A 21 -10.31 -15.45 -33.11
CA VAL A 21 -11.09 -14.93 -34.25
C VAL A 21 -12.02 -15.98 -34.83
N LYS A 22 -13.14 -15.53 -35.40
CA LYS A 22 -14.11 -16.41 -36.05
C LYS A 22 -13.59 -16.85 -37.43
N PRO A 23 -14.03 -18.02 -37.94
CA PRO A 23 -13.59 -18.51 -39.26
C PRO A 23 -13.96 -17.58 -40.40
N VAL A 24 -15.07 -16.85 -40.28
CA VAL A 24 -15.49 -15.86 -41.27
C VAL A 24 -14.44 -14.77 -41.47
N THR A 25 -13.78 -14.31 -40.41
CA THR A 25 -12.71 -13.30 -40.49
C THR A 25 -11.53 -13.80 -41.29
N ILE A 26 -11.10 -15.05 -41.04
CA ILE A 26 -10.02 -15.70 -41.78
C ILE A 26 -10.40 -15.88 -43.25
N LYS A 27 -11.63 -16.33 -43.53
CA LYS A 27 -12.12 -16.55 -44.89
C LYS A 27 -12.25 -15.25 -45.70
N SER A 28 -12.58 -14.15 -45.05
CA SER A 28 -12.81 -12.86 -45.71
C SER A 28 -11.55 -12.03 -45.91
N LEU A 29 -10.58 -12.12 -44.98
CA LEU A 29 -9.45 -11.18 -44.93
C LEU A 29 -8.09 -11.79 -45.26
N VAL A 30 -7.96 -13.11 -45.33
CA VAL A 30 -6.71 -13.75 -45.75
C VAL A 30 -6.70 -13.87 -47.28
N ALA A 31 -5.56 -13.52 -47.90
CA ALA A 31 -5.35 -13.63 -49.34
C ALA A 31 -5.71 -15.04 -49.83
N LYS A 32 -6.34 -15.14 -51.01
CA LYS A 32 -6.91 -16.41 -51.50
C LYS A 32 -5.85 -17.49 -51.65
N GLU A 33 -4.67 -17.12 -52.13
CA GLU A 33 -3.51 -18.01 -52.29
C GLU A 33 -3.13 -18.61 -50.95
N ARG A 34 -3.03 -17.77 -49.91
CA ARG A 34 -2.70 -18.23 -48.56
C ARG A 34 -3.83 -19.05 -47.95
N LEU A 35 -5.09 -18.65 -48.14
CA LEU A 35 -6.27 -19.33 -47.63
C LEU A 35 -6.41 -20.77 -48.18
N ASN A 36 -6.02 -20.99 -49.44
CA ASN A 36 -6.01 -22.30 -50.09
C ASN A 36 -4.94 -23.24 -49.52
N GLN A 37 -3.87 -22.69 -48.92
CA GLN A 37 -2.84 -23.47 -48.22
C GLN A 37 -3.25 -23.86 -46.79
N LEU A 38 -4.37 -23.35 -46.28
CA LEU A 38 -4.83 -23.63 -44.92
C LEU A 38 -5.73 -24.87 -44.87
N ASN A 39 -5.24 -25.93 -44.22
CA ASN A 39 -5.99 -27.16 -43.95
C ASN A 39 -7.23 -26.91 -43.06
N GLN A 40 -7.09 -26.03 -42.06
CA GLN A 40 -8.18 -25.63 -41.16
C GLN A 40 -8.28 -24.10 -41.12
N LYS A 41 -9.50 -23.57 -41.01
CA LYS A 41 -9.80 -22.13 -40.99
C LYS A 41 -10.36 -21.66 -39.62
N GLU A 42 -10.26 -22.53 -38.62
CA GLU A 42 -10.74 -22.37 -37.26
C GLU A 42 -9.58 -22.31 -36.27
N GLY A 43 -9.83 -21.82 -35.05
CA GLY A 43 -8.83 -21.82 -33.98
C GLY A 43 -7.74 -20.74 -34.11
N PHE A 44 -7.86 -19.84 -35.07
CA PHE A 44 -6.96 -18.70 -35.20
C PHE A 44 -7.17 -17.67 -34.09
N HIS A 45 -6.07 -16.99 -33.76
CA HIS A 45 -6.00 -15.88 -32.84
C HIS A 45 -5.37 -14.68 -33.54
N PHE A 46 -5.91 -13.49 -33.29
CA PHE A 46 -5.36 -12.22 -33.74
C PHE A 46 -4.29 -11.71 -32.75
N CYS A 47 -3.16 -11.27 -33.28
CA CYS A 47 -2.05 -10.72 -32.50
C CYS A 47 -2.10 -9.18 -32.47
N THR A 48 -2.37 -8.64 -31.28
CA THR A 48 -2.56 -7.19 -31.03
C THR A 48 -1.26 -6.38 -30.93
N SER A 49 -0.09 -7.04 -30.98
CA SER A 49 1.19 -6.35 -30.86
C SER A 49 1.52 -5.55 -32.13
N ALA A 50 1.65 -4.22 -31.99
CA ALA A 50 1.94 -3.31 -33.09
C ALA A 50 3.25 -3.64 -33.82
N LYS A 51 4.34 -3.91 -33.08
CA LYS A 51 5.67 -4.24 -33.65
C LYS A 51 5.81 -5.69 -34.13
N CYS A 52 4.74 -6.48 -34.17
CA CYS A 52 4.80 -7.89 -34.56
C CYS A 52 4.18 -8.08 -35.94
N GLU A 53 4.92 -8.68 -36.87
CA GLU A 53 4.46 -8.95 -38.24
C GLU A 53 3.32 -9.98 -38.33
N VAL A 54 3.20 -10.86 -37.33
CA VAL A 54 2.14 -11.88 -37.30
C VAL A 54 0.80 -11.22 -37.04
N VAL A 55 -0.16 -11.38 -37.95
CA VAL A 55 -1.55 -10.93 -37.78
C VAL A 55 -2.36 -12.04 -37.12
N TYR A 56 -2.38 -13.23 -37.72
CA TYR A 56 -3.09 -14.38 -37.17
C TYR A 56 -2.15 -15.53 -36.89
N TYR A 57 -2.45 -16.31 -35.86
CA TYR A 57 -1.76 -17.56 -35.57
C TYR A 57 -2.73 -18.62 -35.04
N GLN A 58 -2.43 -19.89 -35.33
CA GLN A 58 -3.21 -21.03 -34.86
C GLN A 58 -2.33 -21.89 -33.95
N PRO A 59 -2.50 -21.82 -32.62
CA PRO A 59 -1.67 -22.55 -31.66
C PRO A 59 -1.61 -24.06 -31.89
N SER A 60 -2.75 -24.68 -32.24
CA SER A 60 -2.87 -26.14 -32.39
C SER A 60 -2.06 -26.71 -33.56
N LEU A 61 -1.86 -25.91 -34.62
CA LEU A 61 -1.17 -26.35 -35.84
C LEU A 61 0.14 -25.59 -36.11
N GLY A 62 0.51 -24.64 -35.24
CA GLY A 62 1.68 -23.78 -35.43
C GLY A 62 1.62 -22.85 -36.65
N VAL A 63 0.45 -22.68 -37.27
CA VAL A 63 0.29 -21.85 -38.47
C VAL A 63 0.34 -20.38 -38.11
N VAL A 64 1.05 -19.59 -38.92
CA VAL A 64 1.10 -18.13 -38.84
C VAL A 64 0.71 -17.48 -40.17
N ILE A 65 0.05 -16.32 -40.07
CA ILE A 65 -0.35 -15.47 -41.19
C ILE A 65 0.18 -14.07 -40.89
N LYS A 66 1.01 -13.54 -41.79
CA LYS A 66 1.65 -12.23 -41.64
C LYS A 66 0.82 -11.13 -42.32
N SER A 67 1.18 -9.87 -42.09
CA SER A 67 0.48 -8.72 -42.69
C SER A 67 0.39 -8.78 -44.22
N GLN A 68 1.43 -9.27 -44.89
CA GLN A 68 1.46 -9.43 -46.35
C GLN A 68 0.42 -10.43 -46.90
N ASP A 69 -0.06 -11.36 -46.06
CA ASP A 69 -1.02 -12.38 -46.44
C ASP A 69 -2.46 -11.97 -46.11
N VAL A 70 -2.68 -10.72 -45.68
CA VAL A 70 -3.97 -10.15 -45.31
C VAL A 70 -4.35 -9.08 -46.34
N THR A 71 -5.60 -9.11 -46.81
CA THR A 71 -6.06 -8.31 -47.95
C THR A 71 -6.30 -6.83 -47.62
N VAL A 72 -6.31 -6.49 -46.33
CA VAL A 72 -6.53 -5.12 -45.85
C VAL A 72 -5.40 -4.70 -44.91
N PRO A 73 -5.06 -3.39 -44.86
CA PRO A 73 -4.14 -2.84 -43.87
C PRO A 73 -4.60 -3.17 -42.45
N VAL A 74 -3.67 -3.44 -41.53
CA VAL A 74 -4.00 -3.83 -40.16
C VAL A 74 -3.63 -2.66 -39.25
N GLY A 75 -4.59 -1.76 -39.00
CA GLY A 75 -4.31 -0.47 -38.36
C GLY A 75 -3.77 -0.55 -36.92
N GLN A 76 -3.79 -1.72 -36.28
CA GLN A 76 -3.12 -1.97 -35.00
C GLN A 76 -1.62 -2.26 -35.13
N LYS A 77 -1.15 -2.49 -36.36
CA LYS A 77 0.27 -2.71 -36.73
C LYS A 77 0.88 -1.52 -37.44
N GLU A 78 0.11 -0.47 -37.65
CA GLU A 78 0.52 0.77 -38.28
C GLU A 78 0.64 1.88 -37.23
N THR A 79 1.54 2.82 -37.47
CA THR A 79 1.75 3.99 -36.60
C THR A 79 1.30 5.29 -37.24
N ASP A 80 1.08 5.30 -38.55
CA ASP A 80 0.67 6.48 -39.30
C ASP A 80 -0.77 6.92 -38.96
N SER A 81 -1.06 8.22 -39.05
CA SER A 81 -2.40 8.74 -38.73
C SER A 81 -3.45 8.31 -39.77
N SER A 82 -3.06 7.97 -41.00
CA SER A 82 -3.97 7.40 -42.00
C SER A 82 -4.43 5.97 -41.68
N ARG A 83 -3.88 5.32 -40.64
CA ARG A 83 -4.19 3.93 -40.31
C ARG A 83 -5.68 3.71 -40.10
N GLN A 84 -6.17 2.61 -40.67
CA GLN A 84 -7.57 2.25 -40.64
C GLN A 84 -8.02 1.82 -39.24
N LEU A 85 -9.12 2.40 -38.74
CA LEU A 85 -9.72 2.00 -37.46
C LEU A 85 -11.07 1.30 -37.66
N CYS A 86 -11.96 1.91 -38.43
CA CYS A 86 -13.27 1.33 -38.75
C CYS A 86 -13.31 0.92 -40.21
N TYR A 87 -13.24 -0.38 -40.45
CA TYR A 87 -13.25 -0.98 -41.79
C TYR A 87 -14.65 -0.98 -42.43
N CYS A 88 -15.71 -0.90 -41.64
CA CYS A 88 -17.09 -0.91 -42.17
C CYS A 88 -17.48 0.46 -42.75
N PHE A 89 -17.06 1.55 -42.10
CA PHE A 89 -17.49 2.92 -42.41
C PHE A 89 -16.35 3.85 -42.81
N ASN A 90 -15.18 3.27 -43.09
CA ASN A 90 -13.98 3.94 -43.57
C ASN A 90 -13.42 5.09 -42.68
N TYR A 91 -13.38 4.90 -41.36
CA TYR A 91 -12.75 5.87 -40.45
C TYR A 91 -11.30 5.51 -40.11
N THR A 92 -10.44 6.53 -40.16
CA THR A 92 -9.01 6.48 -39.85
C THR A 92 -8.70 7.18 -38.52
N ALA A 93 -7.47 7.04 -38.01
CA ALA A 93 -7.05 7.79 -36.82
C ALA A 93 -7.02 9.31 -37.06
N ALA A 94 -6.57 9.74 -38.24
CA ALA A 94 -6.50 11.14 -38.66
C ALA A 94 -7.86 11.84 -38.60
N ALA A 95 -8.95 11.15 -38.94
CA ALA A 95 -10.30 11.72 -38.88
C ALA A 95 -10.68 12.10 -37.43
N ILE A 96 -10.40 11.20 -36.47
CA ILE A 96 -10.66 11.45 -35.04
C ILE A 96 -9.75 12.55 -34.51
N GLU A 97 -8.45 12.47 -34.82
CA GLU A 97 -7.48 13.47 -34.38
C GLU A 97 -7.81 14.86 -34.90
N THR A 98 -8.34 14.97 -36.12
CA THR A 98 -8.77 16.24 -36.73
C THR A 98 -10.00 16.82 -36.01
N GLU A 99 -11.03 16.02 -35.74
CA GLU A 99 -12.20 16.48 -34.96
C GLU A 99 -11.82 16.91 -33.54
N VAL A 100 -10.95 16.15 -32.89
CA VAL A 100 -10.48 16.46 -31.53
C VAL A 100 -9.67 17.75 -31.50
N ARG A 101 -8.80 17.97 -32.49
CA ARG A 101 -8.04 19.22 -32.60
C ARG A 101 -8.96 20.43 -32.82
N ALA A 102 -10.04 20.27 -33.58
CA ALA A 102 -10.96 21.36 -33.90
C ALA A 102 -11.96 21.66 -32.76
N THR A 103 -12.43 20.64 -32.04
CA THR A 103 -13.58 20.78 -31.11
C THR A 103 -13.31 20.33 -29.68
N GLY A 104 -12.14 19.72 -29.42
CA GLY A 104 -11.82 19.05 -28.15
C GLY A 104 -12.47 17.65 -28.00
N ASN A 105 -13.27 17.21 -28.96
CA ASN A 105 -13.92 15.90 -28.95
C ASN A 105 -14.08 15.30 -30.36
N SER A 106 -14.63 14.10 -30.47
CA SER A 106 -15.01 13.52 -31.77
C SER A 106 -16.37 12.85 -31.68
N SER A 107 -17.20 13.10 -32.71
CA SER A 107 -18.51 12.50 -32.89
C SER A 107 -18.46 11.13 -33.58
N ILE A 108 -17.30 10.78 -34.17
CA ILE A 108 -17.10 9.54 -34.93
C ILE A 108 -17.48 8.27 -34.15
N PRO A 109 -17.10 8.09 -32.86
CA PRO A 109 -17.52 6.90 -32.12
C PRO A 109 -19.04 6.76 -32.03
N ASP A 110 -19.76 7.87 -31.85
CA ASP A 110 -21.23 7.89 -31.73
C ASP A 110 -21.88 7.53 -33.07
N VAL A 111 -21.37 8.09 -34.17
CA VAL A 111 -21.83 7.77 -35.53
C VAL A 111 -21.58 6.29 -35.87
N ILE A 112 -20.42 5.74 -35.51
CA ILE A 112 -20.13 4.31 -35.70
C ILE A 112 -21.10 3.46 -34.87
N ALA A 113 -21.28 3.80 -33.60
CA ALA A 113 -22.14 3.06 -32.69
C ALA A 113 -23.60 3.05 -33.17
N GLU A 114 -24.09 4.17 -33.70
CA GLU A 114 -25.42 4.26 -34.30
C GLU A 114 -25.57 3.38 -35.54
N LYS A 115 -24.62 3.45 -36.48
CA LYS A 115 -24.64 2.59 -37.68
C LYS A 115 -24.58 1.10 -37.32
N CYS A 116 -23.79 0.72 -36.30
CA CYS A 116 -23.75 -0.64 -35.78
C CYS A 116 -25.09 -1.06 -35.15
N ARG A 117 -25.74 -0.20 -34.35
CA ARG A 117 -27.07 -0.49 -33.79
C ARG A 117 -28.12 -0.75 -34.87
N ASN A 118 -27.98 -0.09 -36.02
CA ASN A 118 -28.84 -0.27 -37.18
C ASN A 118 -28.44 -1.49 -38.05
N GLY A 119 -27.48 -2.31 -37.61
CA GLY A 119 -27.06 -3.52 -38.32
C GLY A 119 -26.32 -3.28 -39.63
N LEU A 120 -25.76 -2.08 -39.82
CA LEU A 120 -25.04 -1.72 -41.05
C LEU A 120 -23.58 -2.18 -41.04
N ASP A 121 -23.12 -2.81 -39.96
CA ASP A 121 -21.74 -3.29 -39.82
C ASP A 121 -21.53 -4.73 -40.27
N GLN A 122 -20.31 -5.01 -40.70
CA GLN A 122 -19.82 -6.34 -41.11
C GLN A 122 -18.46 -6.56 -40.46
N CYS A 123 -18.35 -6.33 -39.15
CA CYS A 123 -17.07 -6.32 -38.45
C CYS A 123 -16.36 -7.68 -38.54
N ALA A 124 -17.12 -8.78 -38.55
CA ALA A 124 -16.55 -10.12 -38.62
C ALA A 124 -15.87 -10.39 -39.97
N GLU A 125 -16.36 -9.79 -41.06
CA GLU A 125 -15.85 -9.93 -42.42
C GLU A 125 -14.81 -8.86 -42.79
N LYS A 126 -14.95 -7.64 -42.26
CA LYS A 126 -14.16 -6.46 -42.69
C LYS A 126 -13.06 -6.06 -41.73
N ASN A 127 -13.19 -6.32 -40.43
CA ASN A 127 -12.19 -5.94 -39.43
C ASN A 127 -11.20 -7.10 -39.18
N PRO A 128 -9.88 -6.91 -39.35
CA PRO A 128 -8.87 -7.93 -39.02
C PRO A 128 -8.95 -8.46 -37.59
N GLN A 129 -9.42 -7.66 -36.63
CA GLN A 129 -9.62 -8.14 -35.27
C GLN A 129 -10.82 -9.11 -35.14
N GLY A 130 -11.73 -9.12 -36.11
CA GLY A 130 -12.94 -9.95 -36.14
C GLY A 130 -14.04 -9.51 -35.15
N THR A 131 -13.86 -8.37 -34.47
CA THR A 131 -14.78 -7.81 -33.47
C THR A 131 -15.08 -6.33 -33.77
N CYS A 132 -16.01 -5.72 -33.02
CA CYS A 132 -16.33 -4.30 -33.18
C CYS A 132 -15.07 -3.41 -33.02
N CYS A 133 -14.93 -2.41 -33.89
CA CYS A 133 -13.79 -1.49 -33.91
C CYS A 133 -13.83 -0.42 -32.80
N LEU A 134 -14.97 -0.23 -32.12
CA LEU A 134 -15.17 0.85 -31.15
C LEU A 134 -14.11 0.90 -30.05
N GLY A 135 -13.60 -0.24 -29.59
CA GLY A 135 -12.51 -0.28 -28.62
C GLY A 135 -11.23 0.41 -29.13
N ASN A 136 -10.86 0.18 -30.39
CA ASN A 136 -9.70 0.81 -31.02
C ASN A 136 -9.96 2.31 -31.29
N VAL A 137 -11.20 2.65 -31.70
CA VAL A 137 -11.63 4.04 -31.94
C VAL A 137 -11.55 4.87 -30.66
N HIS A 138 -12.11 4.37 -29.55
CA HIS A 138 -12.05 5.05 -28.25
C HIS A 138 -10.62 5.18 -27.72
N ALA A 139 -9.76 4.18 -27.95
CA ALA A 139 -8.36 4.28 -27.59
C ALA A 139 -7.68 5.46 -28.28
N VAL A 140 -7.94 5.67 -29.57
CA VAL A 140 -7.41 6.82 -30.34
C VAL A 140 -8.01 8.14 -29.86
N LEU A 141 -9.33 8.20 -29.65
CA LEU A 141 -9.99 9.39 -29.11
C LEU A 141 -9.36 9.85 -27.79
N ASN A 142 -9.13 8.92 -26.87
CA ASN A 142 -8.56 9.24 -25.56
C ASN A 142 -7.12 9.72 -25.67
N LEU A 143 -6.32 9.12 -26.55
CA LEU A 143 -4.97 9.58 -26.86
C LEU A 143 -4.99 11.00 -27.44
N ALA A 144 -5.81 11.25 -28.46
CA ALA A 144 -5.93 12.57 -29.09
C ALA A 144 -6.37 13.66 -28.10
N LYS A 145 -7.35 13.37 -27.22
CA LYS A 145 -7.79 14.30 -26.17
C LYS A 145 -6.67 14.63 -25.19
N SER A 146 -5.87 13.63 -24.80
CA SER A 146 -4.77 13.84 -23.88
C SER A 146 -3.68 14.74 -24.48
N SER A 147 -3.40 14.61 -25.79
CA SER A 147 -2.46 15.46 -26.52
C SER A 147 -2.96 16.91 -26.66
N CYS A 148 -4.24 17.11 -26.99
CA CYS A 148 -4.83 18.45 -27.09
C CYS A 148 -4.86 19.18 -25.73
N ASN A 149 -5.15 18.45 -24.64
CA ASN A 149 -5.09 19.01 -23.29
C ASN A 149 -3.67 19.38 -22.86
N SER A 150 -2.64 18.66 -23.32
CA SER A 150 -1.25 19.03 -23.03
C SER A 150 -0.82 20.32 -23.74
N GLU A 151 -1.25 20.54 -24.99
CA GLU A 151 -0.95 21.77 -25.75
C GLU A 151 -1.60 23.02 -25.11
N ASN A 152 -2.86 22.89 -24.67
CA ASN A 152 -3.54 23.96 -23.93
C ASN A 152 -2.92 24.24 -22.55
N SER A 153 -2.26 23.24 -21.94
CA SER A 153 -1.61 23.39 -20.63
C SER A 153 -0.19 23.95 -20.73
N SER A 154 0.54 23.73 -21.83
CA SER A 154 1.88 24.31 -22.05
C SER A 154 1.87 25.84 -22.13
N ASN A 155 0.81 26.46 -22.67
CA ASN A 155 0.72 27.93 -22.77
C ASN A 155 0.49 28.66 -21.43
N GLN A 156 0.20 27.94 -20.33
CA GLN A 156 -0.01 28.54 -19.00
C GLN A 156 0.97 28.05 -17.92
N LYS A 157 1.78 27.02 -18.19
CA LYS A 157 2.51 26.27 -17.16
C LYS A 157 3.98 26.66 -16.99
N GLU A 158 4.54 27.43 -17.92
CA GLU A 158 5.96 27.79 -17.91
C GLU A 158 6.35 28.77 -16.80
N SER A 159 5.44 29.64 -16.33
CA SER A 159 5.76 30.63 -15.28
C SER A 159 5.69 30.08 -13.85
N ASN A 160 4.81 29.11 -13.57
CA ASN A 160 4.53 28.69 -12.20
C ASN A 160 5.28 27.40 -11.78
N LEU A 161 5.62 26.49 -12.69
CA LEU A 161 6.22 25.20 -12.31
C LEU A 161 7.68 25.32 -11.86
N GLY A 162 8.44 26.28 -12.40
CA GLY A 162 9.82 26.53 -11.99
C GLY A 162 9.93 26.98 -10.53
N PHE A 163 9.04 27.88 -10.09
CA PHE A 163 9.02 28.39 -8.72
C PHE A 163 8.64 27.30 -7.71
N PHE A 164 7.57 26.54 -7.95
CA PHE A 164 7.14 25.49 -7.02
C PHE A 164 8.09 24.29 -6.97
N SER A 165 8.75 23.94 -8.09
CA SER A 165 9.72 22.85 -8.10
C SER A 165 11.05 23.23 -7.44
N LEU A 166 11.48 24.49 -7.55
CA LEU A 166 12.65 25.02 -6.84
C LEU A 166 12.39 25.11 -5.34
N VAL A 167 11.23 25.63 -4.94
CA VAL A 167 10.82 25.70 -3.52
C VAL A 167 10.67 24.30 -2.93
N GLY A 168 10.06 23.36 -3.66
CA GLY A 168 9.90 21.98 -3.20
C GLY A 168 11.22 21.21 -3.05
N ALA A 169 12.18 21.43 -3.95
CA ALA A 169 13.52 20.83 -3.85
C ALA A 169 14.31 21.38 -2.64
N LEU A 170 14.26 22.70 -2.43
CA LEU A 170 14.89 23.34 -1.28
C LEU A 170 14.25 22.88 0.04
N PHE A 171 12.92 22.78 0.10
CA PHE A 171 12.21 22.31 1.29
C PHE A 171 12.53 20.85 1.63
N SER A 172 12.67 20.00 0.61
CA SER A 172 12.98 18.57 0.80
C SER A 172 14.40 18.35 1.32
N VAL A 173 15.38 19.14 0.85
CA VAL A 173 16.76 19.09 1.35
C VAL A 173 16.84 19.58 2.80
N ILE A 174 16.13 20.67 3.13
CA ILE A 174 16.09 21.22 4.49
C ILE A 174 15.40 20.25 5.45
N LEU A 175 14.26 19.67 5.07
CA LEU A 175 13.50 18.76 5.91
C LEU A 175 14.20 17.39 6.10
N ALA A 176 14.85 16.87 5.05
CA ALA A 176 15.65 15.64 5.15
C ALA A 176 16.88 15.84 6.04
N SER A 177 17.50 17.02 5.97
CA SER A 177 18.66 17.34 6.80
C SER A 177 18.26 17.62 8.25
N ALA A 178 17.06 18.19 8.49
CA ALA A 178 16.58 18.61 9.81
C ALA A 178 16.63 17.52 10.89
N CYS A 179 16.57 16.23 10.54
CA CYS A 179 16.69 15.16 11.53
C CYS A 179 18.13 14.98 12.09
N CYS A 180 19.16 15.52 11.43
CA CYS A 180 20.58 15.32 11.79
C CYS A 180 21.29 16.58 12.35
N TRP A 181 20.93 17.80 11.91
CA TRP A 181 21.56 19.05 12.40
C TRP A 181 20.72 19.78 13.46
N LEU A 182 19.41 19.54 13.50
CA LEU A 182 18.52 20.18 14.46
C LEU A 182 18.75 19.71 15.91
N PRO A 183 19.07 18.42 16.19
CA PRO A 183 19.36 18.00 17.56
C PRO A 183 20.63 18.68 18.13
N PRO A 184 21.78 18.73 17.43
CA PRO A 184 22.94 19.48 17.90
C PRO A 184 22.68 20.99 18.06
N LEU A 185 21.94 21.61 17.14
CA LEU A 185 21.60 23.03 17.18
C LEU A 185 20.73 23.40 18.39
N LEU A 186 19.71 22.60 18.70
CA LEU A 186 18.81 22.81 19.83
C LEU A 186 19.50 22.54 21.18
N ILE A 187 20.42 21.58 21.23
CA ILE A 187 21.31 21.35 22.38
C ILE A 187 22.19 22.59 22.60
N GLY A 188 22.73 23.18 21.53
CA GLY A 188 23.48 24.44 21.59
C GLY A 188 22.65 25.64 22.07
N LEU A 189 21.33 25.61 21.87
CA LEU A 189 20.38 26.63 22.35
C LEU A 189 19.80 26.32 23.75
N GLY A 190 20.28 25.28 24.43
CA GLY A 190 19.88 24.96 25.81
C GLY A 190 18.46 24.40 25.94
N LEU A 191 17.82 24.00 24.85
CA LEU A 191 16.53 23.32 24.89
C LEU A 191 16.78 21.82 25.07
N SER A 192 16.38 21.28 26.22
CA SER A 192 16.53 19.85 26.54
C SER A 192 15.85 18.98 25.47
N GLY A 193 16.63 18.18 24.73
CA GLY A 193 16.17 17.35 23.61
C GLY A 193 15.15 16.25 23.95
N GLY A 194 14.66 16.17 25.20
CA GLY A 194 13.67 15.17 25.62
C GLY A 194 12.25 15.38 25.09
N VAL A 195 11.90 16.59 24.61
CA VAL A 195 10.51 16.89 24.22
C VAL A 195 10.17 16.47 22.77
N LEU A 196 11.16 16.25 21.91
CA LEU A 196 10.90 15.92 20.49
C LEU A 196 11.07 14.44 20.13
N SER A 197 11.76 13.65 20.95
CA SER A 197 11.87 12.19 20.73
C SER A 197 10.55 11.46 20.97
N ILE A 198 9.65 12.01 21.79
CA ILE A 198 8.36 11.38 22.12
C ILE A 198 7.29 11.69 21.05
N THR A 199 7.36 12.85 20.39
CA THR A 199 6.38 13.23 19.36
C THR A 199 6.68 12.62 17.99
N ILE A 200 7.96 12.41 17.66
CA ILE A 200 8.36 11.70 16.43
C ILE A 200 8.20 10.17 16.57
N ALA A 201 8.41 9.59 17.76
CA ALA A 201 8.14 8.16 18.00
C ALA A 201 6.65 7.80 17.85
N THR A 202 5.75 8.71 18.26
CA THR A 202 4.29 8.54 18.12
C THR A 202 3.84 8.57 16.66
N TRP A 203 4.52 9.36 15.82
CA TRP A 203 4.19 9.51 14.39
C TRP A 203 4.98 8.58 13.48
N SER A 204 6.04 7.93 13.96
CA SER A 204 6.85 6.94 13.22
C SER A 204 6.02 5.87 12.47
N PRO A 205 4.99 5.23 13.07
CA PRO A 205 4.17 4.26 12.35
C PRO A 205 3.31 4.86 11.23
N ILE A 206 3.11 6.17 11.20
CA ILE A 206 2.35 6.89 10.16
C ILE A 206 3.31 7.48 9.11
N LEU A 207 4.45 8.00 9.53
CA LEU A 207 5.44 8.63 8.66
C LEU A 207 6.06 7.64 7.68
N LEU A 208 6.31 6.39 8.10
CA LEU A 208 6.82 5.34 7.21
C LEU A 208 5.85 4.98 6.07
N PRO A 209 4.57 4.67 6.31
CA PRO A 209 3.62 4.43 5.22
C PRO A 209 3.33 5.70 4.41
N VAL A 210 3.29 6.89 5.02
CA VAL A 210 3.11 8.15 4.28
C VAL A 210 4.29 8.41 3.33
N THR A 211 5.52 8.16 3.76
CA THR A 211 6.70 8.29 2.88
C THR A 211 6.73 7.22 1.79
N ILE A 212 6.31 5.98 2.07
CA ILE A 212 6.13 4.94 1.04
C ILE A 212 5.03 5.35 0.04
N VAL A 213 3.92 5.92 0.50
CA VAL A 213 2.85 6.42 -0.36
C VAL A 213 3.29 7.64 -1.16
N LEU A 214 4.07 8.55 -0.58
CA LEU A 214 4.61 9.72 -1.28
C LEU A 214 5.67 9.32 -2.31
N LEU A 215 6.56 8.37 -1.99
CA LEU A 215 7.51 7.79 -2.94
C LEU A 215 6.79 6.96 -4.01
N GLY A 216 5.73 6.24 -3.64
CA GLY A 216 4.85 5.51 -4.54
C GLY A 216 4.06 6.43 -5.46
N MET A 217 3.58 7.57 -4.96
CA MET A 217 2.96 8.65 -5.74
C MET A 217 4.00 9.31 -6.64
N ALA A 218 5.19 9.62 -6.14
CA ALA A 218 6.28 10.17 -6.95
C ALA A 218 6.69 9.17 -8.05
N PHE A 219 6.75 7.87 -7.76
CA PHE A 219 6.95 6.78 -8.73
C PHE A 219 5.78 6.66 -9.72
N TYR A 220 4.54 6.83 -9.26
CA TYR A 220 3.35 6.81 -10.10
C TYR A 220 3.28 8.03 -11.03
N PHE A 221 3.62 9.22 -10.53
CA PHE A 221 3.68 10.45 -11.29
C PHE A 221 4.93 10.52 -12.18
N SER A 222 6.03 9.87 -11.81
CA SER A 222 7.21 9.65 -12.67
C SER A 222 6.87 8.68 -13.81
N LYS A 223 6.17 7.57 -13.52
CA LYS A 223 5.56 6.69 -14.55
C LYS A 223 4.52 7.42 -15.41
N LYS A 224 3.93 8.51 -14.91
CA LYS A 224 2.98 9.38 -15.62
C LYS A 224 3.64 10.61 -16.24
N LYS A 225 4.98 10.64 -16.35
CA LYS A 225 5.58 11.39 -17.46
C LYS A 225 5.31 10.57 -18.70
N SER A 226 4.48 11.17 -19.55
CA SER A 226 4.15 10.72 -20.88
C SER A 226 5.39 10.11 -21.53
N LEU A 227 5.17 9.04 -22.29
CA LEU A 227 5.96 8.80 -23.49
C LEU A 227 5.97 10.12 -24.26
N VAL A 228 6.92 10.99 -23.95
CA VAL A 228 7.45 11.94 -24.91
C VAL A 228 8.20 11.04 -25.87
N VAL A 229 7.45 10.51 -26.83
CA VAL A 229 8.03 10.34 -28.15
C VAL A 229 8.60 11.71 -28.46
N SER A 230 9.92 11.80 -28.52
CA SER A 230 10.56 12.92 -29.18
C SER A 230 10.07 12.88 -30.62
N VAL A 231 8.96 13.57 -30.88
CA VAL A 231 8.68 14.07 -32.22
C VAL A 231 9.73 15.16 -32.37
N GLY A 232 10.86 14.77 -32.96
CA GLY A 232 11.82 15.72 -33.48
C GLY A 232 11.09 16.53 -34.54
N GLY A 233 10.56 17.67 -34.12
CA GLY A 233 10.42 18.80 -35.01
C GLY A 233 11.80 19.43 -35.09
N ASP A 234 12.54 19.08 -36.13
CA ASP A 234 13.35 20.09 -36.79
C ASP A 234 13.05 20.02 -38.28
N CYS A 235 12.53 21.14 -38.75
CA CYS A 235 12.26 21.45 -40.14
C CYS A 235 13.59 21.57 -40.90
N CYS A 236 13.55 21.14 -42.16
CA CYS A 236 14.44 21.53 -43.26
C CYS A 236 15.86 22.00 -42.93
N SER A 237 16.85 21.19 -43.30
CA SER A 237 18.05 21.69 -43.98
C SER A 237 18.50 20.65 -45.00
N THR A 238 18.48 21.08 -46.26
CA THR A 238 19.09 20.42 -47.41
C THR A 238 20.60 20.41 -47.26
N GLU A 239 21.24 19.25 -47.41
CA GLU A 239 22.60 19.14 -47.91
C GLU A 239 22.86 17.72 -48.48
N ASN A 240 22.92 17.68 -49.81
CA ASN A 240 23.76 16.87 -50.72
C ASN A 240 24.24 15.45 -50.35
N PHE A 241 23.90 14.51 -51.25
CA PHE A 241 24.75 13.48 -51.88
C PHE A 241 25.77 12.70 -51.03
N GLU A 242 25.59 11.37 -50.94
CA GLU A 242 26.30 10.38 -51.80
C GLU A 242 25.80 8.94 -51.56
N GLU A 243 25.79 8.17 -52.64
CA GLU A 243 25.54 6.73 -52.69
C GLU A 243 26.70 5.94 -52.05
N GLY A 244 26.39 4.83 -51.38
CA GLY A 244 27.42 3.89 -50.94
C GLY A 244 26.82 2.66 -50.27
N GLY A 245 26.77 1.54 -51.01
CA GLY A 245 26.31 0.25 -50.50
C GLY A 245 27.21 -0.32 -49.40
N GLY A 246 26.62 -1.12 -48.53
CA GLY A 246 27.32 -1.87 -47.49
C GLY A 246 26.42 -2.94 -46.88
N ASP A 247 26.84 -4.19 -47.04
CA ASP A 247 26.11 -5.41 -46.76
C ASP A 247 26.01 -5.74 -45.26
N CYS A 248 25.05 -6.62 -44.98
CA CYS A 248 24.65 -7.39 -43.80
C CYS A 248 25.42 -7.38 -42.45
N CYS A 249 24.59 -7.44 -41.39
CA CYS A 249 24.74 -8.21 -40.14
C CYS A 249 26.01 -7.99 -39.28
N SER A 250 25.78 -7.45 -38.07
CA SER A 250 26.60 -7.76 -36.89
C SER A 250 25.68 -7.96 -35.68
N PRO A 251 25.93 -8.98 -34.83
CA PRO A 251 25.13 -9.17 -33.63
C PRO A 251 25.48 -8.06 -32.61
N PRO A 252 24.50 -7.42 -31.94
CA PRO A 252 24.83 -6.47 -30.90
C PRO A 252 25.37 -7.23 -29.68
N GLU A 253 26.62 -6.95 -29.32
CA GLU A 253 27.17 -7.32 -28.02
C GLU A 253 26.27 -6.76 -26.91
N LYS A 254 25.88 -7.61 -25.96
CA LYS A 254 25.05 -7.24 -24.82
C LYS A 254 25.83 -6.33 -23.87
N LYS A 255 25.87 -5.03 -24.15
CA LYS A 255 26.14 -4.02 -23.12
C LYS A 255 24.92 -3.89 -22.22
N ILE A 256 25.06 -4.34 -20.98
CA ILE A 256 24.03 -4.19 -19.95
C ILE A 256 23.89 -2.68 -19.69
N SER A 257 22.76 -2.10 -20.09
CA SER A 257 22.51 -0.67 -19.85
C SER A 257 22.36 -0.42 -18.34
N PRO A 258 23.02 0.63 -17.80
CA PRO A 258 22.98 0.95 -16.36
C PRO A 258 21.55 1.21 -15.84
N GLU A 259 20.66 1.66 -16.73
CA GLU A 259 19.23 1.84 -16.46
C GLU A 259 18.51 0.54 -16.05
N LYS A 260 18.86 -0.60 -16.67
CA LYS A 260 18.28 -1.90 -16.34
C LYS A 260 18.82 -2.46 -15.02
N VAL A 261 20.03 -2.07 -14.63
CA VAL A 261 20.64 -2.45 -13.35
C VAL A 261 20.00 -1.69 -12.21
N ILE A 262 19.82 -0.37 -12.36
CA ILE A 262 19.15 0.49 -11.38
C ILE A 262 17.68 0.07 -11.19
N TYR A 263 16.98 -0.26 -12.28
CA TYR A 263 15.60 -0.76 -12.21
C TYR A 263 15.48 -2.08 -11.44
N LYS A 264 16.41 -3.02 -11.68
CA LYS A 264 16.45 -4.28 -10.94
C LYS A 264 16.76 -4.06 -9.46
N LEU A 265 17.67 -3.14 -9.14
CA LEU A 265 18.04 -2.80 -7.77
C LEU A 265 16.86 -2.17 -7.00
N LEU A 266 16.07 -1.32 -7.66
CA LEU A 266 14.85 -0.74 -7.08
C LEU A 266 13.77 -1.79 -6.81
N TRP A 267 13.56 -2.74 -7.72
CA TRP A 267 12.63 -3.85 -7.46
C TRP A 267 13.10 -4.76 -6.33
N VAL A 268 14.41 -4.99 -6.20
CA VAL A 268 14.97 -5.73 -5.06
C VAL A 268 14.68 -4.97 -3.76
N LEU A 269 14.84 -3.65 -3.71
CA LEU A 269 14.52 -2.86 -2.52
C LEU A 269 13.02 -2.86 -2.18
N VAL A 270 12.14 -2.83 -3.18
CA VAL A 270 10.69 -2.96 -2.96
C VAL A 270 10.33 -4.35 -2.45
N ILE A 271 10.92 -5.40 -3.02
CA ILE A 271 10.70 -6.78 -2.55
C ILE A 271 11.27 -6.96 -1.15
N VAL A 272 12.44 -6.41 -0.83
CA VAL A 272 13.01 -6.42 0.51
C VAL A 272 12.14 -5.65 1.49
N GLY A 273 11.59 -4.49 1.10
CA GLY A 273 10.63 -3.74 1.91
C GLY A 273 9.33 -4.50 2.16
N LEU A 274 8.78 -5.16 1.13
CA LEU A 274 7.60 -6.02 1.27
C LEU A 274 7.90 -7.26 2.12
N CYS A 275 9.04 -7.92 1.91
CA CYS A 275 9.50 -9.02 2.76
C CYS A 275 9.69 -8.55 4.21
N TYR A 276 10.22 -7.34 4.43
CA TYR A 276 10.31 -6.78 5.78
C TYR A 276 8.91 -6.56 6.38
N THR A 277 7.90 -6.14 5.62
CA THR A 277 6.52 -6.04 6.15
C THR A 277 5.88 -7.38 6.46
N PHE A 278 6.14 -8.43 5.66
CA PHE A 278 5.52 -9.75 5.83
C PHE A 278 6.28 -10.66 6.79
N PHE A 279 7.59 -10.47 6.94
CA PHE A 279 8.48 -11.27 7.80
C PHE A 279 9.07 -10.42 8.94
N LYS A 280 8.50 -9.25 9.25
CA LYS A 280 8.89 -8.40 10.40
C LYS A 280 8.98 -9.24 11.67
N ASP A 281 7.98 -10.11 11.88
CA ASP A 281 7.86 -10.95 13.08
C ASP A 281 8.91 -12.08 13.16
N TYR A 282 9.62 -12.36 12.07
CA TYR A 282 10.70 -13.38 11.99
C TYR A 282 12.11 -12.76 12.02
N ILE A 283 12.27 -11.50 11.60
CA ILE A 283 13.59 -10.84 11.44
C ILE A 283 13.84 -9.81 12.56
N ALA A 284 12.80 -9.24 13.15
CA ALA A 284 12.88 -8.42 14.36
C ALA A 284 12.14 -9.15 15.50
N PRO A 285 12.75 -9.29 16.70
CA PRO A 285 11.99 -9.75 17.86
C PRO A 285 10.80 -8.81 18.06
N SER A 286 9.64 -9.34 18.40
CA SER A 286 8.39 -8.58 18.60
C SER A 286 8.67 -7.26 19.29
N GLU A 287 8.13 -6.15 18.77
CA GLU A 287 7.98 -4.93 19.57
C GLU A 287 7.12 -5.33 20.78
N ASN A 288 7.79 -5.58 21.91
CA ASN A 288 7.13 -5.92 23.16
C ASN A 288 6.19 -4.76 23.49
N LYS A 289 4.88 -5.04 23.44
CA LYS A 289 3.82 -4.07 23.68
C LYS A 289 3.92 -3.63 25.14
N THR A 290 4.56 -2.49 25.40
CA THR A 290 4.74 -1.99 26.75
C THR A 290 3.47 -1.28 27.23
N GLU A 291 2.86 -1.77 28.30
CA GLU A 291 1.76 -1.08 28.97
C GLU A 291 2.33 -0.09 30.00
N THR A 292 1.79 1.13 30.05
CA THR A 292 2.26 2.18 30.96
C THR A 292 1.26 2.37 32.10
N VAL A 293 1.72 2.16 33.33
CA VAL A 293 0.93 2.32 34.55
C VAL A 293 1.38 3.58 35.28
N VAL A 294 0.42 4.42 35.69
CA VAL A 294 0.71 5.68 36.39
C VAL A 294 0.43 5.53 37.89
N VAL A 295 1.45 5.77 38.71
CA VAL A 295 1.42 5.69 40.17
C VAL A 295 1.65 7.08 40.77
N LYS A 296 0.73 7.52 41.61
CA LYS A 296 0.89 8.69 42.48
C LYS A 296 1.70 8.27 43.71
N LEU A 297 2.69 9.07 44.07
CA LEU A 297 3.62 8.81 45.16
C LEU A 297 3.43 9.81 46.31
N GLU A 298 3.53 9.32 47.55
CA GLU A 298 3.47 10.11 48.77
C GLU A 298 4.69 9.83 49.67
N GLY A 299 5.14 10.85 50.41
CA GLY A 299 6.26 10.73 51.36
C GLY A 299 7.65 10.94 50.76
N ILE A 300 7.75 11.51 49.56
CA ILE A 300 9.01 11.77 48.84
C ILE A 300 9.54 13.15 49.22
N ASN A 301 10.81 13.22 49.66
CA ASN A 301 11.46 14.43 50.14
C ASN A 301 12.65 14.89 49.29
N GLY A 302 12.80 14.38 48.06
CA GLY A 302 13.83 14.84 47.13
C GLY A 302 14.21 13.80 46.07
N GLN A 303 15.25 14.12 45.29
CA GLN A 303 15.73 13.29 44.17
C GLN A 303 16.32 11.94 44.61
N ASP A 304 16.88 11.88 45.82
CA ASP A 304 17.51 10.67 46.37
C ASP A 304 16.46 9.57 46.65
N ASP A 305 15.26 9.96 47.07
CA ASP A 305 14.15 9.04 47.31
C ASP A 305 13.64 8.42 46.00
N LEU A 306 13.57 9.22 44.93
CA LEU A 306 13.19 8.74 43.59
C LEU A 306 14.19 7.72 43.06
N SER A 307 15.49 7.97 43.28
CA SER A 307 16.56 7.08 42.84
C SER A 307 16.51 5.71 43.55
N LYS A 308 16.10 5.68 44.82
CA LYS A 308 15.88 4.42 45.58
C LYS A 308 14.69 3.63 45.06
N ILE A 309 13.58 4.33 44.77
CA ILE A 309 12.39 3.71 44.18
C ILE A 309 12.72 3.15 42.79
N GLU A 310 13.40 3.92 41.95
CA GLU A 310 13.83 3.50 40.61
C GLU A 310 14.71 2.25 40.67
N SER A 311 15.73 2.27 41.52
CA SER A 311 16.65 1.13 41.67
C SER A 311 15.94 -0.13 42.17
N SER A 312 14.93 0.01 43.03
CA SER A 312 14.15 -1.12 43.54
C SER A 312 13.18 -1.69 42.50
N LEU A 313 12.65 -0.83 41.62
CA LEU A 313 11.74 -1.25 40.55
C LEU A 313 12.49 -1.85 39.36
N LEU A 314 13.64 -1.30 38.97
CA LEU A 314 14.44 -1.84 37.86
C LEU A 314 15.05 -3.22 38.16
N GLN A 315 15.00 -3.70 39.41
CA GLN A 315 15.34 -5.08 39.76
C GLN A 315 14.29 -6.11 39.32
N LEU A 316 13.07 -5.67 39.00
CA LEU A 316 12.03 -6.55 38.46
C LEU A 316 12.23 -6.74 36.96
N GLU A 317 12.44 -7.96 36.50
CA GLU A 317 12.69 -8.30 35.08
C GLU A 317 11.55 -7.83 34.17
N GLU A 318 10.34 -7.79 34.72
CA GLU A 318 9.10 -7.42 34.05
C GLU A 318 9.00 -5.91 33.76
N ILE A 319 9.78 -5.06 34.45
CA ILE A 319 9.78 -3.61 34.27
C ILE A 319 10.69 -3.21 33.10
N ALA A 320 10.17 -2.38 32.19
CA ALA A 320 10.89 -1.85 31.04
C ALA A 320 11.57 -0.52 31.35
N PHE A 321 10.84 0.39 32.01
CA PHE A 321 11.35 1.70 32.38
C PHE A 321 10.51 2.30 33.51
N VAL A 322 11.10 3.25 34.21
CA VAL A 322 10.44 4.09 35.21
C VAL A 322 10.73 5.55 34.86
N THR A 323 9.71 6.41 34.89
CA THR A 323 9.88 7.85 34.73
C THR A 323 9.08 8.61 35.77
N PHE A 324 9.60 9.75 36.21
CA PHE A 324 9.03 10.53 37.30
C PHE A 324 8.59 11.91 36.82
N ASP A 325 7.35 12.29 37.15
CA ASP A 325 6.86 13.66 37.10
C ASP A 325 6.92 14.25 38.50
N THR A 326 8.06 14.87 38.81
CA THR A 326 8.35 15.49 40.12
C THR A 326 7.46 16.69 40.42
N LYS A 327 6.81 17.30 39.42
CA LYS A 327 5.88 18.42 39.63
C LYS A 327 4.52 17.94 40.12
N LYS A 328 4.12 16.72 39.74
CA LYS A 328 2.81 16.12 40.08
C LYS A 328 2.91 15.01 41.12
N ASN A 329 4.10 14.70 41.61
CA ASN A 329 4.36 13.52 42.46
C ASN A 329 3.80 12.23 41.83
N MET A 330 4.03 12.07 40.53
CA MET A 330 3.59 10.90 39.76
C MET A 330 4.79 10.17 39.17
N MET A 331 4.62 8.88 38.97
CA MET A 331 5.58 7.98 38.35
C MET A 331 4.86 7.16 37.30
N ALA A 332 5.41 7.09 36.09
CA ALA A 332 4.95 6.19 35.05
C ALA A 332 5.92 5.00 34.96
N VAL A 333 5.36 3.80 35.02
CA VAL A 333 6.09 2.53 34.97
C VAL A 333 5.68 1.81 33.70
N GLY A 334 6.65 1.54 32.82
CA GLY A 334 6.46 0.74 31.62
C GLY A 334 6.70 -0.74 31.92
N VAL A 335 5.78 -1.60 31.51
CA VAL A 335 5.81 -3.04 31.83
C VAL A 335 5.75 -3.87 30.54
N LYS A 336 6.49 -4.99 30.48
CA LYS A 336 6.73 -5.74 29.24
C LYS A 336 5.62 -6.75 28.84
N GLU A 337 4.75 -7.21 29.74
CA GLU A 337 3.70 -8.22 29.48
C GLU A 337 2.38 -7.98 30.26
N ASP A 338 1.31 -8.78 30.04
CA ASP A 338 -0.03 -8.67 30.67
C ASP A 338 -0.02 -9.14 32.14
N MET A 339 -0.76 -8.42 32.98
CA MET A 339 -0.22 -7.91 34.24
C MET A 339 -1.17 -8.05 35.42
N THR A 340 -1.73 -9.23 35.59
CA THR A 340 -2.61 -9.55 36.73
C THR A 340 -1.85 -9.72 38.05
N LEU A 341 -0.55 -10.02 38.02
CA LEU A 341 0.25 -10.36 39.22
C LEU A 341 1.31 -9.32 39.65
N LEU A 342 1.67 -8.34 38.82
CA LEU A 342 2.73 -7.38 39.19
C LEU A 342 2.16 -6.11 39.82
N ASN A 343 0.87 -5.79 39.67
CA ASN A 343 0.31 -4.57 40.28
C ASN A 343 0.44 -4.60 41.80
N SER A 344 0.22 -5.77 42.41
CA SER A 344 0.46 -5.99 43.85
C SER A 344 1.95 -5.97 44.20
N LYS A 345 2.81 -6.52 43.34
CA LYS A 345 4.27 -6.48 43.54
C LYS A 345 4.82 -5.05 43.44
N LEU A 346 4.32 -4.25 42.51
CA LEU A 346 4.78 -2.88 42.24
C LEU A 346 4.62 -1.98 43.47
N LEU A 347 3.43 -1.97 44.08
CA LEU A 347 3.19 -1.19 45.29
C LEU A 347 4.03 -1.70 46.47
N SER A 348 4.14 -3.02 46.64
CA SER A 348 4.99 -3.60 47.70
C SER A 348 6.47 -3.26 47.52
N SER A 349 6.97 -3.19 46.29
CA SER A 349 8.35 -2.79 46.00
C SER A 349 8.60 -1.32 46.35
N ILE A 350 7.63 -0.43 46.07
CA ILE A 350 7.71 0.99 46.45
C ILE A 350 7.75 1.15 47.98
N GLU A 351 6.89 0.41 48.69
CA GLU A 351 6.84 0.42 50.15
C GLU A 351 8.10 -0.22 50.78
N SER A 352 8.70 -1.21 50.13
CA SER A 352 9.95 -1.83 50.61
C SER A 352 11.17 -0.94 50.44
N ALA A 353 11.13 0.02 49.50
CA ALA A 353 12.22 0.95 49.23
C ALA A 353 12.36 2.05 50.30
N GLY A 354 11.35 2.24 51.17
CA GLY A 354 11.36 3.23 52.25
C GLY A 354 9.97 3.57 52.78
N LYS A 355 9.81 4.72 53.44
CA LYS A 355 8.50 5.16 53.98
C LYS A 355 7.61 5.83 52.92
N TYR A 356 7.54 5.26 51.73
CA TYR A 356 6.79 5.81 50.60
C TYR A 356 5.46 5.07 50.43
N LYS A 357 4.43 5.75 49.94
CA LYS A 357 3.16 5.12 49.56
C LYS A 357 2.90 5.35 48.09
N GLY A 358 2.49 4.30 47.38
CA GLY A 358 2.06 4.35 45.99
C GLY A 358 0.55 4.13 45.88
N SER A 359 -0.11 4.87 44.99
CA SER A 359 -1.50 4.62 44.59
C SER A 359 -1.64 4.76 43.08
N PHE A 360 -2.46 3.94 42.43
CA PHE A 360 -2.64 4.04 40.98
C PHE A 360 -3.50 5.26 40.64
N ALA A 361 -3.07 6.09 39.69
CA ALA A 361 -3.68 7.40 39.45
C ALA A 361 -5.10 7.33 38.83
N ASP A 362 -5.43 6.25 38.16
CA ASP A 362 -6.74 5.97 37.54
C ASP A 362 -7.54 4.90 38.32
N GLN A 363 -7.14 4.62 39.56
CA GLN A 363 -7.77 3.63 40.42
C GLN A 363 -9.23 3.99 40.73
N ILE A 364 -10.10 3.01 40.58
CA ILE A 364 -11.48 3.03 41.05
C ILE A 364 -11.60 1.95 42.12
N LYS A 365 -12.02 2.35 43.33
CA LYS A 365 -12.28 1.42 44.44
C LYS A 365 -13.73 0.97 44.43
N TRP A 366 -13.92 -0.34 44.57
CA TRP A 366 -15.22 -1.00 44.60
C TRP A 366 -15.36 -1.79 45.90
N ASN A 367 -16.53 -1.70 46.52
CA ASN A 367 -16.97 -2.62 47.54
C ASN A 367 -18.08 -3.50 46.94
N VAL A 368 -17.87 -4.82 46.99
CA VAL A 368 -18.78 -5.83 46.46
C VAL A 368 -19.25 -6.71 47.61
N LYS A 369 -20.55 -6.72 47.89
CA LYS A 369 -21.15 -7.61 48.89
C LYS A 369 -21.51 -8.93 48.24
N ILE A 370 -21.11 -10.04 48.85
CA ILE A 370 -21.19 -11.38 48.26
C ILE A 370 -21.82 -12.35 49.26
N SER A 371 -22.76 -13.15 48.78
CA SER A 371 -23.41 -14.22 49.53
C SER A 371 -22.86 -15.59 49.11
N GLY A 372 -22.71 -16.49 50.09
CA GLY A 372 -22.28 -17.88 49.89
C GLY A 372 -20.82 -18.18 50.26
N MET A 373 -20.07 -17.22 50.81
CA MET A 373 -18.73 -17.49 51.35
C MET A 373 -18.84 -18.14 52.73
N THR A 374 -18.38 -19.39 52.87
CA THR A 374 -18.50 -20.16 54.14
C THR A 374 -17.16 -20.46 54.80
N CYS A 375 -16.02 -20.23 54.13
CA CYS A 375 -14.69 -20.44 54.68
C CYS A 375 -13.63 -19.60 53.93
N GLY A 376 -12.39 -19.61 54.45
CA GLY A 376 -11.23 -18.98 53.80
C GLY A 376 -11.01 -19.41 52.34
N GLY A 377 -11.24 -20.69 52.03
CA GLY A 377 -11.13 -21.19 50.65
C GLY A 377 -12.12 -20.54 49.68
N CYS A 378 -13.29 -20.11 50.14
CA CYS A 378 -14.25 -19.36 49.31
C CYS A 378 -13.73 -17.95 49.00
N SER A 379 -13.16 -17.26 49.99
CA SER A 379 -12.56 -15.93 49.76
C SER A 379 -11.36 -16.00 48.83
N ASP A 380 -10.51 -17.02 48.96
CA ASP A 380 -9.31 -17.19 48.12
C ASP A 380 -9.68 -17.45 46.65
N MET A 381 -10.72 -18.27 46.42
CA MET A 381 -11.20 -18.57 45.07
C MET A 381 -11.71 -17.32 44.35
N ILE A 382 -12.49 -16.49 45.04
CA ILE A 382 -12.99 -15.22 44.49
C ILE A 382 -11.83 -14.26 44.28
N GLN A 383 -10.93 -14.14 45.25
CA GLN A 383 -9.77 -13.27 45.16
C GLN A 383 -8.93 -13.62 43.93
N SER A 384 -8.58 -14.90 43.75
CA SER A 384 -7.81 -15.38 42.60
C SER A 384 -8.48 -15.05 41.26
N LYS A 385 -9.79 -15.29 41.12
CA LYS A 385 -10.54 -14.98 39.90
C LYS A 385 -10.58 -13.48 39.60
N VAL A 386 -10.81 -12.66 40.62
CA VAL A 386 -10.89 -11.20 40.45
C VAL A 386 -9.52 -10.61 40.15
N THR A 387 -8.45 -11.05 40.84
CA THR A 387 -7.08 -10.61 40.52
C THR A 387 -6.65 -11.02 39.12
N GLY A 388 -7.20 -12.12 38.59
CA GLY A 388 -6.94 -12.60 37.23
C GLY A 388 -7.57 -11.77 36.10
N LEU A 389 -8.36 -10.73 36.41
CA LEU A 389 -8.90 -9.83 35.39
C LEU A 389 -7.87 -8.76 35.01
N SER A 390 -7.57 -8.62 33.72
CA SER A 390 -6.73 -7.53 33.21
C SER A 390 -7.36 -6.17 33.57
N GLY A 391 -6.59 -5.31 34.24
CA GLY A 391 -7.07 -4.03 34.76
C GLY A 391 -7.49 -4.03 36.23
N VAL A 392 -7.39 -5.15 36.95
CA VAL A 392 -7.48 -5.19 38.41
C VAL A 392 -6.10 -4.94 39.02
N TYR A 393 -6.02 -3.92 39.88
CA TYR A 393 -4.80 -3.56 40.60
C TYR A 393 -4.63 -4.34 41.90
N ASN A 394 -5.73 -4.52 42.64
CA ASN A 394 -5.74 -5.23 43.91
C ASN A 394 -7.15 -5.77 44.19
N ALA A 395 -7.24 -6.92 44.83
CA ALA A 395 -8.50 -7.45 45.35
C ALA A 395 -8.26 -8.10 46.72
N SER A 396 -9.05 -7.69 47.70
CA SER A 396 -9.03 -8.28 49.05
C SER A 396 -10.43 -8.74 49.39
N VAL A 397 -10.58 -10.04 49.69
CA VAL A 397 -11.88 -10.67 49.95
C VAL A 397 -11.93 -11.17 51.38
N SER A 398 -13.00 -10.84 52.11
CA SER A 398 -13.22 -11.30 53.48
C SER A 398 -14.48 -12.14 53.58
N HIS A 399 -14.31 -13.44 53.86
CA HIS A 399 -15.44 -14.35 54.11
C HIS A 399 -16.17 -14.01 55.41
N GLU A 400 -15.47 -13.48 56.42
CA GLU A 400 -16.05 -13.04 57.70
C GLU A 400 -17.01 -11.87 57.52
N LYS A 401 -16.65 -10.89 56.68
CA LYS A 401 -17.46 -9.70 56.42
C LYS A 401 -18.49 -9.90 55.30
N GLY A 402 -18.31 -10.92 54.46
CA GLY A 402 -19.17 -11.11 53.29
C GLY A 402 -18.91 -10.08 52.17
N GLU A 403 -17.71 -9.50 52.11
CA GLU A 403 -17.39 -8.37 51.23
C GLU A 403 -16.04 -8.53 50.54
N ALA A 404 -15.93 -8.00 49.32
CA ALA A 404 -14.71 -7.88 48.54
C ALA A 404 -14.42 -6.41 48.23
N ASN A 405 -13.21 -5.95 48.59
CA ASN A 405 -12.70 -4.63 48.26
C ASN A 405 -11.73 -4.75 47.08
N ILE A 406 -12.10 -4.14 45.95
CA ILE A 406 -11.43 -4.33 44.67
C ILE A 406 -11.02 -2.97 44.11
N SER A 407 -9.78 -2.87 43.64
CA SER A 407 -9.21 -1.69 43.01
C SER A 407 -8.94 -1.99 41.55
N THR A 408 -9.52 -1.19 40.65
CA THR A 408 -9.43 -1.42 39.21
C THR A 408 -9.02 -0.16 38.47
N ASN A 409 -8.57 -0.30 37.22
CA ASN A 409 -8.47 0.81 36.28
C ASN A 409 -9.87 1.22 35.77
N LYS A 410 -9.93 2.21 34.88
CA LYS A 410 -11.18 2.70 34.27
C LYS A 410 -11.86 1.73 33.31
N SER A 411 -11.16 0.68 32.86
CA SER A 411 -11.69 -0.27 31.88
C SER A 411 -12.63 -1.32 32.48
N ILE A 412 -12.52 -1.57 33.79
CA ILE A 412 -13.34 -2.55 34.51
C ILE A 412 -14.52 -1.86 35.20
N GLY A 413 -15.74 -2.30 34.85
CA GLY A 413 -16.98 -1.77 35.41
C GLY A 413 -17.68 -2.72 36.37
N LYS A 414 -18.86 -2.30 36.89
CA LYS A 414 -19.71 -3.12 37.77
C LYS A 414 -20.04 -4.48 37.15
N THR A 415 -20.34 -4.49 35.85
CA THR A 415 -20.76 -5.69 35.11
C THR A 415 -19.67 -6.74 35.05
N ASP A 416 -18.40 -6.34 34.93
CA ASP A 416 -17.28 -7.28 34.81
C ASP A 416 -16.97 -7.93 36.17
N LEU A 417 -17.06 -7.13 37.24
CA LEU A 417 -16.95 -7.62 38.62
C LEU A 417 -18.08 -8.60 38.97
N ASP A 418 -19.31 -8.26 38.58
CA ASP A 418 -20.47 -9.15 38.78
C ASP A 418 -20.29 -10.49 38.06
N LYS A 419 -19.87 -10.46 36.79
CA LYS A 419 -19.57 -11.65 35.99
C LYS A 419 -18.46 -12.50 36.62
N ALA A 420 -17.39 -11.88 37.13
CA ALA A 420 -16.28 -12.62 37.72
C ALA A 420 -16.69 -13.38 39.00
N VAL A 421 -17.48 -12.74 39.87
CA VAL A 421 -17.97 -13.35 41.11
C VAL A 421 -19.03 -14.41 40.82
N THR A 422 -19.96 -14.16 39.92
CA THR A 422 -20.98 -15.15 39.51
C THR A 422 -20.36 -16.35 38.81
N SER A 423 -19.33 -16.14 37.98
CA SER A 423 -18.56 -17.23 37.36
C SER A 423 -17.74 -18.04 38.37
N ALA A 424 -17.50 -17.53 39.58
CA ALA A 424 -16.92 -18.29 40.68
C ALA A 424 -17.97 -19.11 41.47
N GLY A 425 -19.25 -19.00 41.12
CA GLY A 425 -20.36 -19.74 41.77
C GLY A 425 -20.99 -19.00 42.95
N PHE A 426 -20.71 -17.71 43.14
CA PHE A 426 -21.23 -16.91 44.26
C PHE A 426 -22.24 -15.87 43.81
N LYS A 427 -23.12 -15.45 44.74
CA LYS A 427 -24.16 -14.47 44.46
C LYS A 427 -23.73 -13.08 44.91
N VAL A 428 -23.71 -12.11 44.00
CA VAL A 428 -23.48 -10.71 44.32
C VAL A 428 -24.76 -10.07 44.87
N LEU A 429 -24.64 -9.37 46.00
CA LEU A 429 -25.72 -8.64 46.66
C LEU A 429 -25.74 -7.16 46.24
N SER A 430 -24.57 -6.53 46.19
CA SER A 430 -24.45 -5.12 45.77
C SER A 430 -23.03 -4.77 45.33
N ILE A 431 -22.90 -3.84 44.38
CA ILE A 431 -21.63 -3.26 43.94
C ILE A 431 -21.68 -1.74 44.04
N SER A 432 -20.88 -1.17 44.93
CA SER A 432 -20.77 0.28 45.15
C SER A 432 -19.35 0.78 44.90
N LYS A 433 -19.24 1.97 44.30
CA LYS A 433 -17.96 2.70 44.24
C LYS A 433 -17.68 3.30 45.61
N VAL A 434 -16.45 3.16 46.10
CA VAL A 434 -15.99 3.84 47.31
C VAL A 434 -15.44 5.19 46.85
N ALA A 435 -15.98 6.29 47.39
CA ALA A 435 -15.46 7.62 47.09
C ALA A 435 -14.07 7.79 47.73
N ASP A 436 -13.16 8.48 47.04
CA ASP A 436 -11.86 8.85 47.62
C ASP A 436 -12.10 9.91 48.71
N GLU A 437 -11.65 9.64 49.93
CA GLU A 437 -11.55 10.63 51.01
C GLU A 437 -10.38 11.59 50.80
#